data_AF-A0A933WW15-F1
#
_entry.id   AF-A0A933WW15-F1
#
_cell.length_a   1.000
_cell.length_b   1.000
_cell.length_c   1.000
_cell.angle_alpha   90.00
_cell.angle_beta   90.00
_cell.angle_gamma   90.00
#
_symmetry.space_group_name_H-M   'P 1'
#
loop_
_entity.id
_entity.type
_entity.pdbx_description
1 polymer ?
#
loop_
_entity_poly.entity_id
_entity_poly.type
_entity_poly.pdbx_seq_one_letter_code
_entity_poly.pdbx_strand_id
1 'polypeptide(L)'
;SAPAGAAGATGASSAAADVNGDGAADGIMTYLPPSGVAWRVRVTLASGYALDQEIADSVAAVPVQALGGYDIDGDGTEEAFVAILAIWGTRIIGLFDFDIASCALARVVTADGAPAAFPVGAAAVAIRGLVCIKAGPGGRPALTRTSGTSTDGAAYAGVTETYTLSGHQLSAGATTETTFTGGSIQAAASLHCGALAAP
;
A
#
# COMPACT_ATOMS: atom_id res chain seq x y z
N SER A 1 22.68 0.64 -4.75
CA SER A 1 22.99 -0.65 -4.09
C SER A 1 21.72 -1.11 -3.40
N ALA A 2 21.26 -2.36 -3.57
CA ALA A 2 20.10 -2.84 -2.81
C ALA A 2 20.43 -2.80 -1.31
N PRO A 3 19.47 -2.43 -0.44
CA PRO A 3 19.70 -2.46 1.01
C PRO A 3 20.09 -3.88 1.43
N ALA A 4 21.13 -4.01 2.25
CA ALA A 4 21.56 -5.31 2.74
C ALA A 4 20.47 -5.87 3.67
N GLY A 5 19.82 -6.96 3.25
CA GLY A 5 18.90 -7.71 4.10
C GLY A 5 19.62 -8.33 5.30
N ALA A 6 18.85 -8.74 6.32
CA ALA A 6 19.39 -9.53 7.42
C ALA A 6 20.02 -10.83 6.87
N ALA A 7 21.21 -11.21 7.36
CA ALA A 7 21.88 -12.42 6.91
C ALA A 7 20.97 -13.66 7.08
N GLY A 8 20.82 -14.45 6.02
CA GLY A 8 19.94 -15.62 6.00
C GLY A 8 18.44 -15.30 5.79
N ALA A 9 18.07 -14.05 5.53
CA ALA A 9 16.72 -13.70 5.12
C ALA A 9 16.37 -14.32 3.76
N THR A 10 15.09 -14.63 3.57
CA THR A 10 14.57 -15.22 2.32
C THR A 10 13.40 -14.40 1.77
N GLY A 11 13.06 -14.66 0.51
CA GLY A 11 11.88 -14.05 -0.13
C GLY A 11 11.97 -12.53 -0.28
N ALA A 12 13.18 -11.98 -0.31
CA ALA A 12 13.40 -10.54 -0.38
C ALA A 12 12.76 -9.90 -1.62
N SER A 13 12.06 -8.78 -1.42
CA SER A 13 11.59 -7.90 -2.50
C SER A 13 11.98 -6.47 -2.18
N SER A 14 12.36 -5.70 -3.20
CA SER A 14 12.78 -4.31 -3.04
C SER A 14 11.99 -3.37 -3.94
N ALA A 15 11.71 -2.17 -3.44
CA ALA A 15 11.22 -1.04 -4.20
C ALA A 15 11.88 0.25 -3.68
N ALA A 16 11.49 1.40 -4.22
CA ALA A 16 12.00 2.68 -3.78
C ALA A 16 10.86 3.69 -3.56
N ALA A 17 11.08 4.62 -2.64
CA ALA A 17 10.17 5.73 -2.30
C ALA A 17 10.96 6.85 -1.62
N ASP A 18 10.56 8.10 -1.78
CA ASP A 18 11.09 9.24 -1.04
C ASP A 18 10.40 9.36 0.33
N VAL A 19 10.79 8.51 1.29
CA VAL A 19 10.05 8.37 2.56
C VAL A 19 10.40 9.45 3.58
N ASN A 20 11.41 10.28 3.29
CA ASN A 20 11.85 11.37 4.16
C ASN A 20 11.65 12.77 3.54
N GLY A 21 11.15 12.84 2.29
CA GLY A 21 10.82 14.07 1.58
C GLY A 21 12.02 14.90 1.16
N ASP A 22 13.20 14.29 1.01
CA ASP A 22 14.42 15.00 0.60
C ASP A 22 14.62 15.07 -0.93
N GLY A 23 13.71 14.47 -1.69
CA GLY A 23 13.72 14.40 -3.14
C GLY A 23 14.58 13.27 -3.71
N ALA A 24 15.22 12.46 -2.85
CA ALA A 24 15.95 11.27 -3.25
C ALA A 24 15.17 10.00 -2.87
N ALA A 25 15.29 8.97 -3.71
CA ALA A 25 14.60 7.71 -3.45
C ALA A 25 15.35 6.89 -2.39
N ASP A 26 14.64 6.51 -1.32
CA ASP A 26 15.06 5.58 -0.29
C ASP A 26 14.69 4.14 -0.65
N GLY A 27 15.34 3.18 0.01
CA GLY A 27 15.11 1.75 -0.22
C GLY A 27 14.00 1.19 0.66
N ILE A 28 13.00 0.57 0.05
CA ILE A 28 12.01 -0.29 0.74
C ILE A 28 12.40 -1.74 0.47
N MET A 29 12.46 -2.57 1.51
CA MET A 29 12.70 -4.00 1.39
C MET A 29 11.73 -4.80 2.25
N THR A 30 11.09 -5.81 1.68
CA THR A 30 10.36 -6.82 2.44
C THR A 30 11.17 -8.09 2.50
N TYR A 31 11.15 -8.79 3.63
CA TYR A 31 11.87 -10.05 3.78
C TYR A 31 11.31 -10.91 4.90
N LEU A 32 11.52 -12.23 4.80
CA LEU A 32 11.27 -13.16 5.90
C LEU A 32 12.59 -13.39 6.65
N PRO A 33 12.68 -13.03 7.96
CA PRO A 33 13.89 -13.25 8.74
C PRO A 33 14.18 -14.75 8.92
N PRO A 34 15.41 -15.14 9.32
CA PRO A 34 15.78 -16.55 9.53
C PRO A 34 14.91 -17.30 10.54
N SER A 35 14.25 -16.59 11.47
CA SER A 35 13.29 -17.20 12.40
C SER A 35 12.05 -17.75 11.69
N GLY A 36 11.72 -17.25 10.49
CA GLY A 36 10.62 -17.72 9.67
C GLY A 36 9.23 -17.44 10.25
N VAL A 37 9.09 -16.56 11.24
CA VAL A 37 7.81 -16.35 11.96
C VAL A 37 6.91 -15.34 11.25
N ALA A 38 7.41 -14.13 11.00
CA ALA A 38 6.65 -13.03 10.40
C ALA A 38 7.52 -12.25 9.43
N TRP A 39 6.91 -11.76 8.36
CA TRP A 39 7.57 -10.87 7.41
C TRP A 39 7.89 -9.52 8.05
N ARG A 40 8.93 -8.88 7.52
CA ARG A 40 9.33 -7.54 7.90
C ARG A 40 9.35 -6.63 6.68
N VAL A 41 9.07 -5.36 6.91
CA VAL A 41 9.41 -4.27 6.01
C VAL A 41 10.58 -3.50 6.61
N ARG A 42 11.54 -3.16 5.77
CA ARG A 42 12.69 -2.32 6.08
C ARG A 42 12.65 -1.09 5.21
N VAL A 43 12.84 0.06 5.82
CA VAL A 43 13.18 1.30 5.11
C VAL A 43 14.66 1.57 5.34
N THR A 44 15.38 1.93 4.29
CA THR A 44 16.79 2.33 4.35
C THR A 44 16.94 3.66 3.62
N LEU A 45 17.24 4.70 4.40
CA LEU A 45 17.46 6.04 3.85
C LEU A 45 18.73 6.08 3.00
N ALA A 46 18.82 7.04 2.08
CA ALA A 46 20.03 7.29 1.29
C ALA A 46 21.28 7.51 2.16
N SER A 47 21.11 8.02 3.39
CA SER A 47 22.16 8.18 4.41
C SER A 47 22.71 6.86 4.97
N GLY A 48 22.03 5.73 4.73
CA GLY A 48 22.33 4.41 5.28
C GLY A 48 21.62 4.10 6.59
N TYR A 49 20.86 5.05 7.17
CA TYR A 49 19.99 4.77 8.31
C TYR A 49 18.88 3.78 7.91
N ALA A 50 18.58 2.81 8.77
CA ALA A 50 17.57 1.80 8.47
C ALA A 50 16.73 1.43 9.68
N LEU A 51 15.44 1.19 9.44
CA LEU A 51 14.48 0.69 10.42
C LEU A 51 13.73 -0.51 9.88
N ASP A 52 13.40 -1.44 10.77
CA ASP A 52 12.59 -2.61 10.48
C ASP A 52 11.28 -2.56 11.26
N GLN A 53 10.19 -2.90 10.60
CA GLN A 53 8.89 -3.09 11.20
C GLN A 53 8.36 -4.49 10.88
N GLU A 54 7.89 -5.19 11.90
CA GLU A 54 7.21 -6.48 11.72
C GLU A 54 5.82 -6.27 11.13
N ILE A 55 5.44 -7.15 10.21
CA ILE A 55 4.12 -7.20 9.58
C ILE A 55 3.30 -8.26 10.32
N ALA A 56 2.65 -7.88 11.41
CA ALA A 56 2.00 -8.79 12.36
C ALA A 56 0.90 -9.66 11.72
N ASP A 57 0.24 -9.16 10.66
CA ASP A 57 -0.81 -9.85 9.90
C ASP A 57 -0.29 -10.70 8.73
N SER A 58 1.04 -10.79 8.56
CA SER A 58 1.65 -11.62 7.53
C SER A 58 1.72 -13.10 7.92
N VAL A 59 1.73 -13.97 6.92
CA VAL A 59 1.92 -15.41 7.09
C VAL A 59 3.20 -15.82 6.38
N ALA A 60 4.10 -16.52 7.06
CA ALA A 60 5.42 -16.88 6.52
C ALA A 60 5.38 -17.60 5.16
N ALA A 61 4.35 -18.42 4.93
CA ALA A 61 4.18 -19.18 3.68
C ALA A 61 3.72 -18.31 2.49
N VAL A 62 3.28 -17.08 2.70
CA VAL A 62 2.81 -16.18 1.64
C VAL A 62 3.85 -15.08 1.40
N PRO A 63 4.42 -14.97 0.19
CA PRO A 63 5.38 -13.92 -0.13
C PRO A 63 4.82 -12.51 0.05
N VAL A 64 5.63 -11.62 0.64
CA VAL A 64 5.34 -10.19 0.77
C VAL A 64 6.21 -9.40 -0.19
N GLN A 65 5.61 -8.47 -0.94
CA GLN A 65 6.30 -7.70 -1.98
C GLN A 65 6.27 -6.19 -1.67
N ALA A 66 7.44 -5.55 -1.65
CA ALA A 66 7.56 -4.10 -1.71
C ALA A 66 7.12 -3.58 -3.09
N LEU A 67 6.22 -2.59 -3.13
CA LEU A 67 5.67 -2.05 -4.39
C LEU A 67 6.22 -0.65 -4.74
N GLY A 68 6.66 0.12 -3.76
CA GLY A 68 7.16 1.49 -3.92
C GLY A 68 6.50 2.41 -2.91
N GLY A 69 6.47 3.71 -3.20
CA GLY A 69 5.75 4.67 -2.38
C GLY A 69 4.96 5.69 -3.19
N TYR A 70 4.10 6.43 -2.48
CA TYR A 70 3.33 7.52 -3.02
C TYR A 70 2.88 8.45 -1.89
N ASP A 71 3.06 9.76 -2.07
CA ASP A 71 2.59 10.80 -1.15
C ASP A 71 1.05 10.92 -1.20
N ILE A 72 0.37 10.32 -0.21
CA ILE A 72 -1.10 10.25 -0.17
C ILE A 72 -1.77 11.34 0.67
N ASP A 73 -1.04 12.15 1.45
CA ASP A 73 -1.60 13.29 2.21
C ASP A 73 -1.02 14.67 1.86
N GLY A 74 0.05 14.71 1.08
CA GLY A 74 0.65 15.92 0.53
C GLY A 74 1.63 16.57 1.49
N ASP A 75 2.18 15.82 2.44
CA ASP A 75 3.18 16.33 3.38
C ASP A 75 4.60 16.39 2.77
N GLY A 76 4.78 15.81 1.59
CA GLY A 76 6.03 15.77 0.84
C GLY A 76 6.87 14.52 1.09
N THR A 77 6.40 13.61 1.94
CA THR A 77 6.96 12.27 2.12
C THR A 77 6.09 11.23 1.42
N GLU A 78 6.67 10.11 1.00
CA GLU A 78 5.94 9.02 0.34
C GLU A 78 5.66 7.87 1.31
N GLU A 79 4.38 7.51 1.49
CA GLU A 79 4.02 6.29 2.20
C GLU A 79 4.44 5.06 1.39
N ALA A 80 5.01 4.05 2.06
CA ALA A 80 5.41 2.79 1.45
C ALA A 80 4.23 1.83 1.26
N PHE A 81 4.07 1.32 0.03
CA PHE A 81 3.07 0.34 -0.36
C PHE A 81 3.68 -1.06 -0.38
N VAL A 82 3.03 -1.99 0.32
CA VAL A 82 3.46 -3.39 0.42
C VAL A 82 2.30 -4.32 0.15
N ALA A 83 2.46 -5.28 -0.74
CA ALA A 83 1.50 -6.37 -0.91
C ALA A 83 1.81 -7.50 0.08
N ILE A 84 0.94 -7.68 1.07
CA ILE A 84 1.16 -8.53 2.25
C ILE A 84 0.57 -9.93 2.06
N LEU A 85 -0.43 -10.04 1.21
CA LEU A 85 -1.14 -11.30 0.98
C LEU A 85 -1.59 -11.35 -0.48
N ALA A 86 -1.60 -12.54 -1.06
CA ALA A 86 -2.21 -12.81 -2.36
C ALA A 86 -3.11 -14.04 -2.26
N ILE A 87 -4.41 -13.87 -2.47
CA ILE A 87 -5.41 -14.94 -2.47
C ILE A 87 -6.26 -14.81 -3.73
N TRP A 88 -6.25 -15.85 -4.57
CA TRP A 88 -7.19 -16.04 -5.69
C TRP A 88 -7.41 -14.79 -6.56
N GLY A 89 -6.33 -14.18 -7.07
CA GLY A 89 -6.40 -13.01 -7.94
C GLY A 89 -6.67 -11.69 -7.22
N THR A 90 -6.73 -11.69 -5.88
CA THR A 90 -6.77 -10.48 -5.04
C THR A 90 -5.50 -10.40 -4.21
N ARG A 91 -4.91 -9.20 -4.13
CA ARG A 91 -3.78 -8.88 -3.25
C ARG A 91 -4.25 -7.96 -2.12
N ILE A 92 -3.71 -8.11 -0.92
CA ILE A 92 -3.94 -7.16 0.17
C ILE A 92 -2.76 -6.20 0.23
N ILE A 93 -3.04 -4.91 0.03
CA ILE A 93 -2.06 -3.84 0.09
C ILE A 93 -2.10 -3.20 1.47
N GLY A 94 -0.96 -3.15 2.14
CA GLY A 94 -0.76 -2.37 3.36
C GLY A 94 0.09 -1.14 3.09
N LEU A 95 -0.08 -0.15 3.94
CA LEU A 95 0.64 1.12 3.91
C LEU A 95 1.51 1.26 5.16
N PHE A 96 2.72 1.77 4.97
CA PHE A 96 3.66 2.06 6.05
C PHE A 96 4.17 3.47 5.89
N ASP A 97 4.33 4.15 7.02
CA ASP A 97 4.73 5.54 7.08
C ASP A 97 6.02 5.66 7.92
N PHE A 98 6.93 6.53 7.47
CA PHE A 98 8.20 6.80 8.11
C PHE A 98 8.16 8.22 8.71
N ASP A 99 8.02 8.30 10.02
CA ASP A 99 8.12 9.58 10.72
C ASP A 99 9.58 9.88 11.02
N ILE A 100 10.15 10.83 10.27
CA ILE A 100 11.52 11.27 10.46
C ILE A 100 11.73 12.02 11.79
N ALA A 101 10.72 12.71 12.30
CA ALA A 101 10.84 13.46 13.55
C ALA A 101 10.95 12.52 14.76
N SER A 102 10.23 11.40 14.74
CA SER A 102 10.31 10.36 15.78
C SER A 102 11.27 9.21 15.44
N CYS A 103 11.82 9.19 14.22
CA CYS A 103 12.64 8.09 13.70
C CYS A 103 11.91 6.74 13.83
N ALA A 104 10.65 6.70 13.39
CA ALA A 104 9.79 5.54 13.51
C ALA A 104 9.29 5.08 12.13
N LEU A 105 9.27 3.77 11.93
CA LEU A 105 8.57 3.14 10.82
C LEU A 105 7.31 2.46 11.39
N ALA A 106 6.14 2.94 10.99
CA ALA A 106 4.88 2.45 11.52
C ALA A 106 3.99 1.90 10.40
N ARG A 107 3.14 0.93 10.75
CA ARG A 107 2.04 0.54 9.89
C ARG A 107 0.96 1.61 10.00
N VAL A 108 0.47 2.11 8.87
CA VAL A 108 -0.70 3.00 8.86
C VAL A 108 -1.91 2.22 9.37
N VAL A 109 -2.70 2.85 10.25
CA VAL A 109 -3.88 2.26 10.86
C VAL A 109 -5.14 3.06 10.53
N THR A 110 -6.30 2.43 10.55
CA THR A 110 -7.60 3.09 10.44
C THR A 110 -7.97 3.83 11.74
N ALA A 111 -9.06 4.60 11.71
CA ALA A 111 -9.54 5.37 12.87
C ALA A 111 -9.79 4.53 14.14
N ASP A 112 -10.12 3.24 13.99
CA ASP A 112 -10.32 2.26 15.07
C ASP A 112 -9.02 1.55 15.51
N GLY A 113 -7.88 1.89 14.91
CA GLY A 113 -6.57 1.34 15.24
C GLY A 113 -6.22 0.02 14.52
N ALA A 114 -7.09 -0.49 13.64
CA ALA A 114 -6.76 -1.66 12.84
C ALA A 114 -5.73 -1.34 11.75
N PRO A 115 -4.83 -2.26 11.36
CA PRO A 115 -3.93 -2.03 10.24
C PRO A 115 -4.70 -1.70 8.95
N ALA A 116 -4.29 -0.66 8.24
CA ALA A 116 -4.84 -0.34 6.93
C ALA A 116 -4.52 -1.47 5.95
N ALA A 117 -5.57 -2.02 5.34
CA ALA A 117 -5.51 -3.16 4.45
C ALA A 117 -6.51 -3.00 3.30
N PHE A 118 -5.98 -2.95 2.08
CA PHE A 118 -6.77 -2.71 0.87
C PHE A 118 -6.69 -3.91 -0.06
N PRO A 119 -7.76 -4.70 -0.18
CA PRO A 119 -7.81 -5.72 -1.20
C PRO A 119 -7.87 -5.06 -2.58
N VAL A 120 -7.05 -5.55 -3.51
CA VAL A 120 -6.98 -5.10 -4.91
C VAL A 120 -7.03 -6.33 -5.81
N GLY A 121 -7.97 -6.35 -6.75
CA GLY A 121 -8.15 -7.45 -7.69
C GLY A 121 -9.60 -7.62 -8.13
N ALA A 122 -9.81 -8.56 -9.03
CA ALA A 122 -11.13 -8.96 -9.52
C ALA A 122 -11.39 -10.45 -9.27
N ALA A 123 -12.64 -10.74 -8.97
CA ALA A 123 -13.25 -12.06 -8.99
C ALA A 123 -14.54 -12.00 -9.83
N ALA A 124 -15.09 -13.16 -10.19
CA ALA A 124 -16.29 -13.25 -11.04
C ALA A 124 -17.48 -12.39 -10.55
N VAL A 125 -17.57 -12.14 -9.24
CA VAL A 125 -18.67 -11.39 -8.62
C VAL A 125 -18.22 -10.24 -7.72
N ALA A 126 -16.91 -9.96 -7.65
CA ALA A 126 -16.39 -8.83 -6.86
C ALA A 126 -15.24 -8.11 -7.58
N ILE A 127 -15.18 -6.78 -7.42
CA ILE A 127 -14.02 -5.98 -7.80
C ILE A 127 -13.58 -5.13 -6.62
N ARG A 128 -12.27 -4.95 -6.48
CA ARG A 128 -11.68 -4.06 -5.50
C ARG A 128 -10.44 -3.40 -6.07
N GLY A 129 -10.30 -2.10 -5.88
CA GLY A 129 -9.21 -1.32 -6.43
C GLY A 129 -8.75 -0.23 -5.48
N LEU A 130 -7.58 0.30 -5.78
CA LEU A 130 -6.95 1.34 -4.98
C LEU A 130 -6.28 2.35 -5.92
N VAL A 131 -6.61 3.62 -5.76
CA VAL A 131 -6.13 4.70 -6.63
C VAL A 131 -5.58 5.81 -5.76
N CYS A 132 -4.38 6.29 -6.06
CA CYS A 132 -3.85 7.51 -5.47
C CYS A 132 -4.14 8.67 -6.42
N ILE A 133 -4.81 9.68 -5.89
CA ILE A 133 -5.21 10.88 -6.62
C ILE A 133 -4.16 11.94 -6.36
N LYS A 134 -3.55 12.49 -7.42
CA LYS A 134 -2.72 13.69 -7.30
C LYS A 134 -3.58 14.88 -6.90
N ALA A 135 -3.05 15.73 -6.01
CA ALA A 135 -3.62 17.04 -5.78
C ALA A 135 -3.76 17.82 -7.11
N GLY A 136 -4.97 18.29 -7.40
CA GLY A 136 -5.16 19.40 -8.35
C GLY A 136 -4.65 20.71 -7.74
N PRO A 137 -4.64 21.83 -8.50
CA PRO A 137 -4.27 23.13 -7.96
C PRO A 137 -5.12 23.49 -6.73
N GLY A 138 -4.48 23.60 -5.55
CA GLY A 138 -5.14 23.87 -4.27
C GLY A 138 -5.84 22.69 -3.61
N GLY A 139 -5.77 21.49 -4.18
CA GLY A 139 -6.24 20.24 -3.57
C GLY A 139 -5.15 19.58 -2.72
N ARG A 140 -5.54 18.55 -1.96
CA ARG A 140 -4.62 17.60 -1.33
C ARG A 140 -4.65 16.29 -2.10
N PRO A 141 -3.54 15.54 -2.17
CA PRO A 141 -3.62 14.18 -2.66
C PRO A 141 -4.53 13.36 -1.73
N ALA A 142 -5.00 12.24 -2.25
CA ALA A 142 -5.87 11.36 -1.48
C ALA A 142 -5.74 9.92 -1.99
N LEU A 143 -6.06 8.98 -1.10
CA LEU A 143 -6.19 7.58 -1.42
C LEU A 143 -7.66 7.24 -1.62
N THR A 144 -8.00 6.58 -2.71
CA THR A 144 -9.37 6.21 -3.04
C THR A 144 -9.49 4.71 -3.20
N ARG A 145 -10.35 4.09 -2.41
CA ARG A 145 -10.72 2.68 -2.52
C ARG A 145 -11.96 2.54 -3.37
N THR A 146 -11.94 1.58 -4.28
CA THR A 146 -13.12 1.14 -5.02
C THR A 146 -13.51 -0.26 -4.59
N SER A 147 -14.81 -0.52 -4.46
CA SER A 147 -15.34 -1.88 -4.26
C SER A 147 -16.69 -2.04 -4.93
N GLY A 148 -16.95 -3.18 -5.56
CA GLY A 148 -18.25 -3.49 -6.14
C GLY A 148 -18.55 -4.98 -6.18
N THR A 149 -19.83 -5.32 -6.28
CA THR A 149 -20.32 -6.69 -6.42
C THR A 149 -21.22 -6.82 -7.65
N SER A 150 -21.26 -8.02 -8.22
CA SER A 150 -22.05 -8.32 -9.41
C SER A 150 -22.83 -9.63 -9.24
N THR A 151 -24.01 -9.70 -9.84
CA THR A 151 -24.79 -10.94 -9.95
C THR A 151 -24.65 -11.61 -11.32
N ASP A 152 -24.14 -10.89 -12.33
CA ASP A 152 -24.08 -11.34 -13.72
C ASP A 152 -22.66 -11.31 -14.32
N GLY A 153 -21.67 -10.79 -13.59
CA GLY A 153 -20.29 -10.60 -14.02
C GLY A 153 -20.10 -9.50 -15.07
N ALA A 154 -21.16 -8.78 -15.45
CA ALA A 154 -21.14 -7.75 -16.50
C ALA A 154 -21.25 -6.34 -15.94
N ALA A 155 -22.04 -6.15 -14.87
CA ALA A 155 -22.18 -4.90 -14.17
C ALA A 155 -21.94 -5.08 -12.67
N TYR A 156 -21.16 -4.17 -12.08
CA TYR A 156 -20.86 -4.18 -10.66
C TYR A 156 -21.47 -2.94 -10.01
N ALA A 157 -22.41 -3.14 -9.10
CA ALA A 157 -22.88 -2.09 -8.21
C ALA A 157 -21.83 -1.92 -7.11
N GLY A 158 -21.36 -0.69 -6.91
CA GLY A 158 -20.25 -0.46 -6.02
C GLY A 158 -20.18 0.93 -5.46
N VAL A 159 -19.09 1.16 -4.75
CA VAL A 159 -18.79 2.41 -4.08
C VAL A 159 -17.34 2.78 -4.26
N THR A 160 -17.10 4.09 -4.21
CA THR A 160 -15.79 4.70 -4.15
C THR A 160 -15.71 5.47 -2.83
N GLU A 161 -14.69 5.20 -2.02
CA GLU A 161 -14.47 5.81 -0.71
C GLU A 161 -13.08 6.47 -0.71
N THR A 162 -13.03 7.75 -0.36
CA THR A 162 -11.79 8.52 -0.27
C THR A 162 -11.28 8.53 1.16
N TYR A 163 -9.96 8.44 1.33
CA TYR A 163 -9.27 8.45 2.59
C TYR A 163 -8.30 9.61 2.66
N THR A 164 -8.13 10.14 3.87
CA THR A 164 -7.08 11.10 4.21
C THR A 164 -6.18 10.51 5.29
N LEU A 165 -4.88 10.67 5.13
CA LEU A 165 -3.89 10.33 6.15
C LEU A 165 -3.55 11.57 6.98
N SER A 166 -3.27 11.36 8.27
CA SER A 166 -2.84 12.40 9.21
C SER A 166 -1.92 11.74 10.23
N GLY A 167 -0.61 11.89 10.03
CA GLY A 167 0.37 11.00 10.66
C GLY A 167 0.04 9.54 10.29
N HIS A 168 0.18 8.60 11.21
CA HIS A 168 -0.06 7.18 10.89
C HIS A 168 -1.54 6.76 10.84
N GLN A 169 -2.50 7.70 10.94
CA GLN A 169 -3.92 7.39 11.03
C GLN A 169 -4.70 7.77 9.77
N LEU A 170 -5.31 6.76 9.16
CA LEU A 170 -6.13 6.88 7.98
C LEU A 170 -7.62 7.02 8.36
N SER A 171 -8.24 8.08 7.87
CA SER A 171 -9.66 8.36 8.08
C SER A 171 -10.44 8.22 6.79
N ALA A 172 -11.51 7.43 6.83
CA ALA A 172 -12.45 7.32 5.73
C ALA A 172 -13.29 8.60 5.61
N GLY A 173 -13.42 9.10 4.39
CA GLY A 173 -14.22 10.26 4.02
C GLY A 173 -15.56 9.86 3.41
N ALA A 174 -16.04 10.70 2.49
CA ALA A 174 -17.30 10.45 1.80
C ALA A 174 -17.22 9.20 0.91
N THR A 175 -18.33 8.47 0.88
CA THR A 175 -18.55 7.35 -0.04
C THR A 175 -19.49 7.79 -1.16
N THR A 176 -19.14 7.46 -2.40
CA THR A 176 -19.96 7.73 -3.59
C THR A 176 -20.38 6.41 -4.23
N GLU A 177 -21.68 6.24 -4.47
CA GLU A 177 -22.20 5.09 -5.22
C GLU A 177 -21.81 5.19 -6.70
N THR A 178 -21.51 4.06 -7.31
CA THR A 178 -21.07 3.99 -8.70
C THR A 178 -21.41 2.62 -9.31
N THR A 179 -21.44 2.56 -10.64
CA THR A 179 -21.63 1.32 -11.39
C THR A 179 -20.46 1.13 -12.33
N PHE A 180 -19.82 -0.02 -12.26
CA PHE A 180 -18.70 -0.39 -13.14
C PHE A 180 -19.17 -1.37 -14.21
N THR A 181 -18.81 -1.10 -15.47
CA THR A 181 -19.20 -1.92 -16.62
C THR A 181 -18.07 -1.96 -17.65
N GLY A 182 -18.01 -3.05 -18.42
CA GLY A 182 -17.06 -3.19 -19.54
C GLY A 182 -15.61 -2.91 -19.12
N GLY A 183 -14.92 -2.03 -19.86
CA GLY A 183 -13.52 -1.69 -19.61
C GLY A 183 -13.24 -1.02 -18.26
N SER A 184 -14.25 -0.42 -17.61
CA SER A 184 -14.04 0.23 -16.30
C SER A 184 -13.85 -0.78 -15.16
N ILE A 185 -14.23 -2.05 -15.36
CA ILE A 185 -14.08 -3.12 -14.37
C ILE A 185 -12.60 -3.39 -14.11
N GLN A 186 -11.79 -3.47 -15.16
CA GLN A 186 -10.35 -3.74 -15.03
C GLN A 186 -9.64 -2.57 -14.33
N ALA A 187 -9.96 -1.33 -14.69
CA ALA A 187 -9.42 -0.13 -14.04
C ALA A 187 -9.89 0.04 -12.59
N ALA A 188 -11.08 -0.48 -12.25
CA ALA A 188 -11.61 -0.47 -10.89
C ALA A 188 -11.07 -1.63 -10.02
N ALA A 189 -10.39 -2.60 -10.63
CA ALA A 189 -9.86 -3.80 -9.97
C ALA A 189 -8.33 -3.78 -9.82
N SER A 190 -7.71 -2.61 -9.98
CA SER A 190 -6.26 -2.43 -10.05
C SER A 190 -5.74 -1.45 -9.00
N LEU A 191 -4.42 -1.47 -8.84
CA LEU A 191 -3.66 -0.49 -8.06
C LEU A 191 -3.14 0.59 -9.01
N HIS A 192 -3.50 1.85 -8.77
CA HIS A 192 -3.08 3.00 -9.57
C HIS A 192 -2.53 4.12 -8.69
N CYS A 193 -1.24 4.09 -8.39
CA CYS A 193 -0.56 5.08 -7.56
C CYS A 193 0.76 5.53 -8.21
N GLY A 194 0.69 6.23 -9.34
CA GLY A 194 1.91 6.69 -10.02
C GLY A 194 2.78 5.54 -10.53
N ALA A 195 4.07 5.58 -10.20
CA ALA A 195 5.09 4.66 -10.73
C ALA A 195 5.34 3.43 -9.83
N LEU A 196 4.40 3.06 -8.95
CA LEU A 196 4.50 1.82 -8.18
C LEU A 196 4.80 0.64 -9.11
N ALA A 197 5.67 -0.25 -8.66
CA ALA A 197 5.96 -1.49 -9.35
C ALA A 197 4.64 -2.22 -9.61
N ALA A 198 4.45 -2.64 -10.87
CA ALA A 198 3.28 -3.40 -11.24
C ALA A 198 3.20 -4.63 -10.31
N PRO A 199 2.05 -4.86 -9.66
CA PRO A 199 1.84 -6.06 -8.89
C PRO A 199 1.84 -7.31 -9.79
#